data_AF-A0A506QQP6-F1
#
_entry.id   AF-A0A506QQP6-F1
#
_cell.length_a   1.000
_cell.length_b   1.000
_cell.length_c   1.000
_cell.angle_alpha   90.00
_cell.angle_beta   90.00
_cell.angle_gamma   90.00
#
_symmetry.space_group_name_H-M   'P 1'
#
loop_
_entity.id
_entity.type
_entity.pdbx_description
1 polymer ?
#
loop_
_entity_poly.entity_id
_entity_poly.type
_entity_poly.pdbx_seq_one_letter_code
_entity_poly.pdbx_strand_id
1 'polypeptide(L)' 'MNKKVKNLKYFMLILACIAIFGTVLPNVLDPNESFAGKISIATFGTIGAGLLFSIMYFIVKKAILRGGK' A
#
# COMPACT_ATOMS: atom_id res chain seq x y z
N MET A 1 -16.99 -13.34 -6.12
CA MET A 1 -16.45 -11.95 -6.15
C MET A 1 -16.45 -11.45 -7.59
N ASN A 2 -16.94 -10.25 -7.87
CA ASN A 2 -17.05 -9.70 -9.23
C ASN A 2 -15.64 -9.62 -9.89
N LYS A 3 -15.50 -9.97 -11.18
CA LYS A 3 -14.20 -10.05 -11.87
C LYS A 3 -13.43 -8.72 -11.82
N LYS A 4 -14.15 -7.60 -11.92
CA LYS A 4 -13.62 -6.24 -11.74
C LYS A 4 -13.03 -6.01 -10.33
N VAL A 5 -13.70 -6.48 -9.29
CA VAL A 5 -13.25 -6.37 -7.90
C VAL A 5 -12.04 -7.27 -7.62
N LYS A 6 -11.94 -8.43 -8.29
CA LYS A 6 -10.77 -9.31 -8.22
C LYS A 6 -9.54 -8.63 -8.83
N ASN A 7 -9.65 -8.07 -10.04
CA ASN A 7 -8.55 -7.33 -10.67
C ASN A 7 -8.12 -6.11 -9.84
N LEU A 8 -9.07 -5.35 -9.29
CA LEU A 8 -8.77 -4.23 -8.39
C LEU A 8 -7.92 -4.68 -7.19
N LYS A 9 -8.27 -5.81 -6.57
CA LYS A 9 -7.54 -6.34 -5.41
C LYS A 9 -6.09 -6.68 -5.77
N TYR A 10 -5.85 -7.32 -6.92
CA TYR A 10 -4.50 -7.62 -7.39
C TYR A 10 -3.71 -6.35 -7.74
N PHE A 11 -4.35 -5.38 -8.40
CA PHE A 11 -3.71 -4.11 -8.74
C PHE A 11 -3.27 -3.34 -7.50
N MET A 12 -4.15 -3.23 -6.49
CA MET A 12 -3.82 -2.58 -5.22
C MET A 12 -2.72 -3.30 -4.44
N LEU A 13 -2.67 -4.63 -4.50
CA LEU A 13 -1.59 -5.38 -3.86
C LEU A 13 -0.23 -5.05 -4.49
N ILE A 14 -0.16 -5.01 -5.83
CA ILE A 14 1.06 -4.65 -6.55
C ILE A 14 1.47 -3.22 -6.21
N LEU A 15 0.52 -2.28 -6.20
CA LEU A 15 0.78 -0.88 -5.87
C LEU A 15 1.29 -0.71 -4.43
N ALA A 16 0.72 -1.48 -3.48
CA ALA A 16 1.17 -1.48 -2.10
C ALA A 16 2.60 -2.00 -1.95
N CYS A 17 2.95 -3.09 -2.65
CA CYS A 17 4.32 -3.59 -2.68
C CYS A 17 5.29 -2.53 -3.22
N ILE A 18 4.94 -1.86 -4.32
CA ILE A 18 5.78 -0.80 -4.90
C ILE A 18 5.95 0.38 -3.91
N ALA A 19 4.88 0.80 -3.24
CA ALA A 19 4.94 1.89 -2.27
C ALA A 19 5.82 1.55 -1.04
N ILE A 20 5.72 0.31 -0.54
CA ILE A 20 6.57 -0.17 0.56
C ILE A 20 8.03 -0.26 0.10
N PHE A 21 8.30 -0.82 -1.08
CA PHE A 21 9.66 -0.86 -1.63
C PHE A 21 10.24 0.55 -1.84
N GLY A 22 9.44 1.47 -2.39
CA GLY A 22 9.86 2.86 -2.64
C GLY A 22 10.14 3.66 -1.37
N THR A 23 9.63 3.25 -0.21
CA THR A 23 9.88 3.91 1.09
C THR A 23 10.97 3.21 1.91
N VAL A 24 11.01 1.88 1.89
CA VAL A 24 11.98 1.08 2.66
C VAL A 24 13.36 1.07 1.99
N LEU A 25 13.42 0.90 0.66
CA LEU A 25 14.68 0.78 -0.07
C LEU A 25 15.60 2.01 0.09
N PRO A 26 15.14 3.26 -0.12
CA PRO A 26 16.01 4.43 0.05
C PRO A 26 16.50 4.58 1.50
N ASN A 27 15.64 4.32 2.49
CA ASN A 27 16.04 4.45 3.90
C ASN A 27 16.98 3.35 4.39
N VAL A 28 16.91 2.15 3.81
CA VAL A 28 17.88 1.09 4.10
C VAL A 28 19.25 1.43 3.52
N LEU A 29 19.28 2.02 2.32
CA LEU A 29 20.52 2.41 1.63
C LEU A 29 21.14 3.69 2.20
N ASP A 30 20.41 4.47 2.98
CA ASP A 30 20.92 5.67 3.64
C ASP A 30 21.93 5.29 4.75
N PRO A 31 23.22 5.67 4.63
CA PRO A 31 24.24 5.33 5.62
C PRO A 31 24.19 6.22 6.87
N ASN A 32 23.45 7.33 6.82
CA ASN A 32 23.32 8.32 7.89
C ASN A 32 22.21 7.99 8.89
N GLU A 33 21.29 7.10 8.52
CA GLU A 33 20.19 6.66 9.38
C GLU A 33 20.61 5.56 10.37
N SER A 34 20.16 5.70 11.61
CA SER A 34 20.42 4.71 12.65
C SER A 34 19.61 3.43 12.37
N PHE A 35 20.09 2.27 12.84
CA PHE A 35 19.36 1.01 12.68
C PHE A 35 17.92 1.09 13.24
N ALA A 36 17.74 1.81 14.36
CA ALA A 36 16.43 2.07 14.95
C ALA A 36 15.55 2.99 14.08
N GLY A 37 16.14 4.01 13.46
CA GLY A 37 15.45 4.90 12.52
C GLY A 37 14.98 4.17 11.27
N LYS A 38 15.82 3.31 10.68
CA LYS A 38 15.46 2.44 9.55
C LYS A 38 14.27 1.53 9.86
N ILE A 39 14.27 0.89 11.02
CA ILE A 39 13.15 0.06 11.48
C ILE A 39 11.89 0.91 11.67
N SER A 40 12.01 2.04 12.36
CA SER A 40 10.88 2.94 12.61
C SER A 40 10.21 3.37 11.31
N ILE A 41 10.99 3.83 10.32
CA ILE A 41 10.42 4.29 9.05
C ILE A 41 9.83 3.12 8.25
N ALA A 42 10.46 1.95 8.26
CA ALA A 42 9.88 0.77 7.61
C ALA A 42 8.55 0.37 8.27
N THR A 43 8.47 0.39 9.60
CA THR A 43 7.24 0.08 10.35
C THR A 43 6.14 1.11 10.09
N PHE A 44 6.43 2.40 10.26
CA PHE A 44 5.45 3.47 10.02
C PHE A 44 5.03 3.55 8.55
N GLY A 45 5.97 3.37 7.62
CA GLY A 45 5.69 3.33 6.18
C GLY A 45 4.77 2.16 5.80
N THR A 46 5.01 0.98 6.37
CA THR A 46 4.17 -0.20 6.12
C THR A 46 2.77 -0.04 6.71
N ILE A 47 2.66 0.45 7.95
CA ILE A 47 1.36 0.68 8.62
C ILE A 47 0.57 1.76 7.88
N GLY A 48 1.21 2.89 7.57
CA GLY A 48 0.60 4.02 6.87
C GLY A 48 0.13 3.64 5.46
N ALA A 49 0.98 2.97 4.69
CA ALA A 49 0.60 2.45 3.37
C ALA A 49 -0.54 1.44 3.47
N GLY A 50 -0.47 0.48 4.39
CA GLY A 50 -1.51 -0.54 4.58
C GLY A 50 -2.89 0.06 4.91
N LEU A 51 -2.93 1.10 5.74
CA LEU A 51 -4.16 1.80 6.10
C LEU A 51 -4.73 2.57 4.89
N LEU A 52 -3.89 3.33 4.18
CA LEU A 52 -4.28 4.07 2.98
C LEU A 52 -4.83 3.16 1.89
N PHE A 53 -4.14 2.06 1.60
CA PHE A 53 -4.60 1.07 0.61
C PHE A 53 -5.90 0.40 1.01
N SER A 54 -6.12 0.13 2.29
CA SER A 54 -7.37 -0.46 2.80
C SER A 54 -8.56 0.49 2.64
N ILE A 55 -8.40 1.76 3.00
CA ILE A 55 -9.44 2.79 2.85
C ILE A 55 -9.74 3.00 1.36
N MET A 56 -8.71 3.15 0.53
CA MET A 56 -8.85 3.31 -0.92
C MET A 56 -9.55 2.11 -1.55
N TYR A 57 -9.20 0.87 -1.16
CA TYR A 57 -9.88 -0.34 -1.63
C TYR A 57 -11.36 -0.31 -1.31
N PHE A 58 -11.73 0.09 -0.09
CA PHE A 58 -13.13 0.13 0.33
C PHE A 58 -13.94 1.15 -0.48
N ILE A 59 -13.40 2.35 -0.70
CA ILE A 59 -14.04 3.41 -1.51
C ILE A 59 -14.21 2.96 -2.96
N VAL A 60 -13.14 2.47 -3.60
CA VAL A 60 -13.17 2.08 -5.01
C VAL A 60 -14.03 0.84 -5.23
N LYS A 61 -13.97 -0.15 -4.33
CA LYS A 61 -14.89 -1.31 -4.35
C LYS A 61 -16.34 -0.87 -4.28
N LYS A 62 -16.67 0.07 -3.38
CA LYS A 62 -18.04 0.61 -3.25
C LYS A 62 -18.49 1.35 -4.51
N ALA A 63 -17.60 2.11 -5.15
CA ALA A 63 -17.88 2.79 -6.42
C ALA A 63 -18.14 1.82 -7.57
N ILE A 64 -17.30 0.78 -7.74
CA ILE A 64 -17.47 -0.25 -8.78
C ILE A 64 -18.79 -1.01 -8.60
N LEU A 65 -19.17 -1.31 -7.36
CA LEU A 65 -20.44 -2.00 -7.07
C LEU A 65 -21.67 -1.10 -7.29
N ARG A 66 -21.54 0.22 -7.13
CA ARG A 66 -22.61 1.19 -7.41
C ARG A 66 -22.78 1.50 -8.89
N GLY A 67 -21.69 1.61 -9.66
CA GLY A 67 -21.71 1.90 -11.10
C GLY A 67 -21.97 0.70 -12.01
N GLY A 68 -22.30 -0.47 -11.44
CA GLY A 68 -22.68 -1.68 -12.18
C GLY A 68 -24.19 -1.90 -12.27
N LYS A 69 -25.00 -0.87 -12.00
CA LYS A 69 -26.44 -0.84 -12.27
C LYS A 69 -26.69 -0.12 -13.59
#